data_AF-A0AB73KR39-F1
#
_entry.id   AF-A0AB73KR39-F1
#
_cell.length_a   1.000
_cell.length_b   1.000
_cell.length_c   1.000
_cell.angle_alpha   90.00
_cell.angle_beta   90.00
_cell.angle_gamma   90.00
#
_symmetry.space_group_name_H-M   'P 1'
#
loop_
_entity.id
_entity.type
_entity.pdbx_description
1 polymer ?
#
loop_
_entity_poly.entity_id
_entity_poly.type
_entity_poly.pdbx_seq_one_letter_code
_entity_poly.pdbx_strand_id
1 'polypeptide(L)'
;MSPSRVATPTAALDDAARRAHFSWDGTWYPSFDDYAVSRTAAGTARASEYRNISVNGTPTPVGGCQFRIRTGDKVIFTLTAF
;
A
#
# COMPACT_ATOMS: atom_id res chain seq x y z
N MET A 1 -12.20 -15.37 18.82
CA MET A 1 -12.50 -14.53 17.63
C MET A 1 -11.33 -14.66 16.68
N SER A 2 -11.52 -15.18 15.47
CA SER A 2 -10.49 -15.12 14.43
C SER A 2 -10.49 -13.71 13.85
N PRO A 3 -9.35 -13.02 13.72
CA PRO A 3 -9.32 -11.72 13.07
C PRO A 3 -9.82 -11.89 11.63
N SER A 4 -10.90 -11.18 11.27
CA SER A 4 -11.34 -11.12 9.88
C SER A 4 -10.23 -10.43 9.10
N ARG A 5 -9.52 -11.16 8.24
CA ARG A 5 -8.56 -10.55 7.30
C ARG A 5 -9.36 -9.66 6.35
N VAL A 6 -9.31 -8.35 6.58
CA VAL A 6 -9.86 -7.38 5.64
C VAL A 6 -8.86 -7.25 4.51
N ALA A 7 -9.32 -7.40 3.27
CA ALA A 7 -8.48 -7.14 2.11
C ALA A 7 -8.27 -5.63 2.00
N THR A 8 -7.01 -5.21 1.98
CA THR A 8 -6.58 -3.80 1.93
C THR A 8 -5.47 -3.61 0.90
N PRO A 9 -5.22 -2.40 0.38
CA PRO A 9 -4.09 -2.13 -0.51
C PRO A 9 -2.74 -2.61 0.02
N THR A 10 -2.43 -2.39 1.31
CA THR A 10 -1.15 -2.84 1.89
C THR A 10 -1.08 -4.37 1.97
N ALA A 11 -2.19 -5.05 2.30
CA ALA A 11 -2.24 -6.51 2.26
C ALA A 11 -2.07 -7.05 0.83
N ALA A 12 -2.63 -6.37 -0.18
CA ALA A 12 -2.43 -6.73 -1.59
C ALA A 12 -0.98 -6.52 -2.05
N LEU A 13 -0.31 -5.45 -1.58
CA LEU A 13 1.12 -5.23 -1.80
C LEU A 13 1.95 -6.36 -1.20
N ASP A 14 1.67 -6.76 0.05
CA ASP A 14 2.38 -7.83 0.73
C ASP A 14 2.20 -9.19 0.03
N ASP A 15 0.96 -9.52 -0.36
CA ASP A 15 0.66 -10.72 -1.14
C ASP A 15 1.38 -10.71 -2.51
N ALA A 16 1.43 -9.55 -3.18
CA ALA A 16 2.15 -9.40 -4.45
C ALA A 16 3.66 -9.56 -4.27
N ALA A 17 4.23 -8.96 -3.23
CA ALA A 17 5.64 -9.08 -2.87
C ALA A 17 6.05 -10.53 -2.67
N ARG A 18 5.24 -11.28 -1.91
CA ARG A 18 5.47 -12.69 -1.64
C ARG A 18 5.33 -13.58 -2.89
N ARG A 19 4.39 -13.29 -3.79
CA ARG A 19 4.18 -14.04 -5.05
C ARG A 19 5.22 -13.74 -6.12
N ALA A 20 5.70 -12.50 -6.19
CA ALA A 20 6.65 -12.04 -7.20
C ALA A 20 8.10 -12.00 -6.68
N HIS A 21 8.35 -12.53 -5.48
CA HIS A 21 9.68 -12.65 -4.87
C HIS A 21 10.42 -11.31 -4.72
N PHE A 22 9.71 -10.24 -4.36
CA PHE A 22 10.31 -8.96 -3.97
C PHE A 22 9.97 -8.61 -2.51
N SER A 23 10.67 -7.63 -1.93
CA SER A 23 10.32 -7.07 -0.62
C SER A 23 9.85 -5.62 -0.77
N TRP A 24 8.97 -5.21 0.13
CA TRP A 24 8.58 -3.81 0.30
C TRP A 24 9.02 -3.33 1.69
N ASP A 25 9.01 -2.01 1.86
CA ASP A 25 9.38 -1.36 3.12
C ASP A 25 8.49 -0.17 3.39
N GLY A 26 8.36 0.20 4.67
CA GLY A 26 7.56 1.32 5.08
C GLY A 26 7.67 1.58 6.57
N THR A 27 7.50 2.85 6.95
CA THR A 27 7.46 3.25 8.36
C THR A 27 6.03 3.13 8.86
N TRP A 28 5.83 2.41 9.96
CA TRP A 28 4.56 2.40 10.68
C TRP A 28 4.35 3.74 11.37
N TYR A 29 3.19 4.37 11.16
CA TYR A 29 2.78 5.57 11.84
C TYR A 29 1.55 5.28 12.72
N PRO A 30 1.72 5.15 14.05
CA PRO A 30 0.62 4.85 14.96
C PRO A 30 -0.52 5.87 14.90
N SER A 31 -0.22 7.14 14.62
CA SER A 31 -1.23 8.20 14.49
C SER A 31 -2.18 8.02 13.31
N PHE A 32 -1.79 7.21 12.32
CA PHE A 32 -2.58 6.93 11.13
C PHE A 32 -3.05 5.48 11.06
N ASP A 33 -2.60 4.62 12.00
CA ASP A 33 -2.78 3.17 11.94
C ASP A 33 -2.41 2.60 10.55
N ASP A 34 -1.31 3.11 9.98
CA ASP A 34 -0.91 2.79 8.61
C ASP A 34 0.62 2.78 8.39
N TYR A 35 1.03 2.10 7.31
CA TYR A 35 2.39 2.14 6.81
C TYR A 35 2.54 3.21 5.73
N ALA A 36 3.46 4.15 5.92
CA ALA A 36 3.95 4.95 4.81
C ALA A 36 4.96 4.11 4.01
N VAL A 37 4.48 3.45 2.96
CA VAL A 37 5.31 2.62 2.07
C VAL A 37 6.38 3.49 1.42
N SER A 38 7.65 3.14 1.63
CA SER A 38 8.80 3.87 1.12
C SER A 38 9.51 3.11 -0.02
N ARG A 39 9.47 1.78 -0.02
CA ARG A 39 10.15 0.94 -1.03
C ARG A 39 9.23 -0.14 -1.56
N THR A 40 9.25 -0.35 -2.88
CA THR A 40 8.61 -1.47 -3.57
C THR A 40 9.55 -2.01 -4.65
N ALA A 41 9.10 -2.99 -5.45
CA ALA A 41 9.84 -3.42 -6.64
C ALA A 41 10.14 -2.28 -7.63
N ALA A 42 9.36 -1.18 -7.60
CA ALA A 42 9.57 -0.01 -8.45
C ALA A 42 10.62 0.97 -7.89
N GLY A 43 11.29 0.65 -6.79
CA GLY A 43 12.35 1.46 -6.18
C GLY A 43 11.96 2.10 -4.84
N THR A 44 12.77 3.05 -4.39
CA THR A 44 12.64 3.73 -3.08
C THR A 44 12.24 5.19 -3.29
N ALA A 45 11.28 5.67 -2.49
CA ALA A 45 10.87 7.07 -2.47
C ALA A 45 11.95 7.96 -1.85
N ARG A 46 12.15 9.14 -2.44
CA ARG A 46 12.99 10.21 -1.89
C ARG A 46 12.23 11.00 -0.82
N ALA A 47 12.94 11.89 -0.13
CA ALA A 47 12.36 12.75 0.90
C ALA A 47 11.25 13.69 0.38
N SER A 48 11.27 14.03 -0.92
CA SER A 48 10.26 14.86 -1.59
C SER A 48 9.23 14.02 -2.37
N GLU A 49 9.07 12.74 -2.04
CA GLU A 49 8.16 11.83 -2.72
C GLU A 49 7.40 10.96 -1.73
N TYR A 50 6.21 10.52 -2.13
CA TYR A 50 5.39 9.56 -1.39
C TYR A 50 4.78 8.53 -2.34
N ARG A 51 4.16 7.49 -1.76
CA ARG A 51 3.40 6.50 -2.53
C ARG A 51 1.92 6.88 -2.53
N ASN A 52 1.44 7.45 -3.64
CA ASN A 52 0.02 7.62 -3.85
C ASN A 52 -0.62 6.25 -4.12
N ILE A 53 -1.69 5.93 -3.39
CA ILE A 53 -2.41 4.67 -3.52
C ILE A 53 -3.66 4.94 -4.33
N SER A 54 -3.88 4.16 -5.38
CA SER A 54 -5.13 4.18 -6.14
C SER A 54 -5.73 2.79 -6.26
N VAL A 55 -7.06 2.74 -6.26
CA VAL A 55 -7.86 1.55 -6.51
C VAL A 55 -8.73 1.81 -7.72
N ASN A 56 -8.61 0.95 -8.75
CA ASN A 56 -9.32 1.09 -10.02
C ASN A 56 -9.11 2.46 -10.70
N GLY A 57 -7.92 3.05 -10.53
CA GLY A 57 -7.55 4.35 -11.09
C GLY A 57 -8.00 5.56 -10.27
N THR A 58 -8.68 5.37 -9.13
CA THR A 58 -9.08 6.45 -8.23
C THR A 58 -8.19 6.47 -6.98
N PRO A 59 -7.57 7.60 -6.62
CA PRO A 59 -6.81 7.72 -5.38
C PRO A 59 -7.66 7.39 -4.14
N THR A 60 -7.09 6.68 -3.17
CA THR A 60 -7.77 6.39 -1.91
C THR A 60 -7.80 7.64 -1.02
N PRO A 61 -8.90 7.91 -0.29
CA PRO A 61 -8.97 9.04 0.63
C PRO A 61 -8.25 8.80 1.97
N VAL A 62 -7.79 7.56 2.20
CA VAL A 62 -7.09 7.09 3.40
C VAL A 62 -5.89 6.23 2.99
N GLY A 63 -5.06 5.87 3.96
CA GLY A 63 -3.90 5.02 3.73
C GLY A 63 -4.24 3.56 3.37
N GLY A 64 -3.19 2.80 3.06
CA GLY A 64 -3.30 1.48 2.47
C GLY A 64 -3.76 0.39 3.43
N CYS A 65 -3.63 0.57 4.74
CA CYS A 65 -4.15 -0.36 5.74
C CYS A 65 -5.65 -0.14 6.02
N GLN A 66 -6.17 1.05 5.72
CA GLN A 66 -7.52 1.46 6.10
C GLN A 66 -8.55 1.28 4.97
N PHE A 67 -8.10 1.35 3.72
CA PHE A 67 -9.00 1.23 2.57
C PHE A 67 -9.39 -0.24 2.31
N ARG A 68 -10.68 -0.53 2.23
CA ARG A 68 -11.16 -1.88 1.90
C ARG A 68 -11.22 -2.10 0.39
N ILE A 69 -10.65 -3.21 -0.06
CA ILE A 69 -10.72 -3.67 -1.46
C ILE A 69 -11.49 -4.99 -1.57
N ARG A 70 -11.75 -5.41 -2.79
CA ARG A 70 -12.36 -6.68 -3.17
C ARG A 70 -11.51 -7.41 -4.20
N THR A 71 -11.73 -8.72 -4.33
CA THR A 71 -11.12 -9.50 -5.43
C THR A 71 -11.48 -8.87 -6.78
N GLY A 72 -10.47 -8.65 -7.62
CA GLY A 72 -10.61 -8.00 -8.93
C GLY A 72 -10.26 -6.52 -8.94
N ASP A 73 -10.20 -5.86 -7.77
CA ASP A 73 -9.75 -4.47 -7.69
C ASP A 73 -8.27 -4.35 -8.07
N LYS A 74 -7.94 -3.32 -8.85
CA LYS A 74 -6.57 -3.00 -9.24
C LYS A 74 -5.98 -1.98 -8.27
N VAL A 75 -5.02 -2.40 -7.47
CA VAL A 75 -4.28 -1.55 -6.54
C VAL A 75 -2.97 -1.10 -7.16
N ILE A 76 -2.67 0.20 -7.13
CA ILE A 76 -1.42 0.77 -7.63
C ILE A 76 -0.81 1.69 -6.57
N PHE A 77 0.49 1.51 -6.30
CA PHE A 77 1.32 2.40 -5.48
C PHE A 77 2.25 3.21 -6.39
N THR A 78 1.84 4.44 -6.72
CA THR A 78 2.58 5.34 -7.63
C THR A 78 3.55 6.21 -6.84
N LEU A 79 4.79 6.37 -7.32
CA LEU A 79 5.71 7.36 -6.75
C LEU A 79 5.25 8.76 -7.17
N THR A 80 5.02 9.65 -6.22
CA THR A 80 4.47 10.99 -6.46
C THR A 80 5.28 12.04 -5.71
N ALA A 81 5.72 13.08 -6.41
CA ALA A 81 6.46 14.20 -5.82
C ALA A 81 5.50 15.22 -5.15
N PHE A 82 6.02 15.99 -4.19
CA PHE A 82 5.33 17.10 -3.53
C PHE A 82 6.28 18.30 -3.31
#